data_AF-A0A1Q3QSS3-F1
#
_entry.id   AF-A0A1Q3QSS3-F1
#
_cell.length_a   1.000
_cell.length_b   1.000
_cell.length_c   1.000
_cell.angle_alpha   90.00
_cell.angle_beta   90.00
_cell.angle_gamma   90.00
#
_symmetry.space_group_name_H-M   'P 1'
#
loop_
_entity.id
_entity.type
_entity.pdbx_description
1 polymer ?
#
loop_
_entity_poly.entity_id
_entity_poly.type
_entity_poly.pdbx_seq_one_letter_code
_entity_poly.pdbx_strand_id
1 'polypeptide(L)'
;MFLSTERIRQRCDAGPSSLITGNTFLAKNVRQASYDLRLGPASYVVGDEAPIQLNEEKLRYLTIAPGQFALLTTLEELNMPRDLLAFITLRNTYKMQGLINVSGFHVDPTHKGILVFAVNNIGPSDIRLRLGDDTFTIFFAEVAGQTEGERTPFGNDLPLQYVQLLGGSSITLSKLQKEFEELRFKLLLYAPLGVALLIALILNLMKHN
;
A
#
# COMPACT_ATOMS: atom_id res chain seq x y z
N MET A 1 -10.94 -18.11 20.14
CA MET A 1 -10.49 -19.26 19.29
C MET A 1 -10.45 -18.80 17.84
N PHE A 2 -9.61 -19.38 16.97
CA PHE A 2 -9.57 -19.01 15.55
C PHE A 2 -10.55 -19.83 14.71
N LEU A 3 -11.14 -19.23 13.67
CA LEU A 3 -12.10 -19.90 12.80
C LEU A 3 -11.38 -20.84 11.82
N SER A 4 -11.92 -22.04 11.66
CA SER A 4 -11.47 -23.01 10.65
C SER A 4 -12.00 -22.65 9.26
N THR A 5 -11.41 -23.25 8.20
CA THR A 5 -11.92 -23.14 6.81
C THR A 5 -13.43 -23.39 6.72
N GLU A 6 -13.93 -24.44 7.37
CA GLU A 6 -15.34 -24.80 7.34
C GLU A 6 -16.20 -23.70 7.97
N ARG A 7 -15.77 -23.16 9.12
CA ARG A 7 -16.51 -22.11 9.82
C ARG A 7 -16.50 -20.79 9.06
N ILE A 8 -15.38 -20.45 8.42
CA ILE A 8 -15.28 -19.28 7.53
C ILE A 8 -16.29 -19.41 6.38
N ARG A 9 -16.32 -20.56 5.70
CA ARG A 9 -17.27 -20.80 4.59
C ARG A 9 -18.72 -20.67 5.03
N GLN A 10 -19.10 -21.36 6.11
CA GLN A 10 -20.46 -21.27 6.67
C GLN A 10 -20.88 -19.83 6.99
N ARG A 11 -19.95 -19.01 7.50
CA ARG A 11 -20.21 -17.61 7.84
C ARG A 11 -20.21 -16.68 6.61
N CYS A 12 -19.56 -17.06 5.52
CA CYS A 12 -19.65 -16.37 4.23
C CYS A 12 -20.92 -16.77 3.45
N ASP A 13 -21.44 -17.97 3.65
CA ASP A 13 -22.65 -18.47 2.98
C ASP A 13 -23.97 -17.96 3.63
N ALA A 14 -23.88 -17.21 4.73
CA ALA A 14 -25.03 -16.72 5.52
C ALA A 14 -25.88 -15.62 4.85
N GLY A 15 -25.77 -15.42 3.53
CA GLY A 15 -26.56 -14.44 2.78
C GLY A 15 -26.26 -12.98 3.16
N PRO A 16 -27.25 -12.17 3.60
CA PRO A 16 -27.07 -10.73 3.85
C PRO A 16 -26.16 -10.42 5.06
N SER A 17 -25.89 -11.39 5.93
CA SER A 17 -24.96 -11.30 7.06
C SER A 17 -23.64 -12.04 6.80
N SER A 18 -23.31 -12.27 5.52
CA SER A 18 -22.04 -12.86 5.11
C SER A 18 -20.85 -12.03 5.62
N LEU A 19 -19.81 -12.69 6.13
CA LEU A 19 -18.59 -12.01 6.60
C LEU A 19 -17.90 -11.19 5.52
N ILE A 20 -17.98 -11.68 4.29
CA ILE A 20 -17.45 -11.06 3.09
C ILE A 20 -18.62 -10.96 2.13
N THR A 21 -18.89 -9.76 1.61
CA THR A 21 -20.02 -9.53 0.71
C THR A 21 -19.97 -10.50 -0.46
N GLY A 22 -21.07 -11.24 -0.68
CA GLY A 22 -21.15 -12.36 -1.62
C GLY A 22 -20.68 -12.06 -3.06
N ASN A 23 -20.84 -10.82 -3.53
CA ASN A 23 -20.36 -10.39 -4.85
C ASN A 23 -18.82 -10.40 -4.98
N THR A 24 -18.12 -10.32 -3.86
CA THR A 24 -16.64 -10.28 -3.81
C THR A 24 -16.04 -11.54 -3.21
N PHE A 25 -16.84 -12.40 -2.56
CA PHE A 25 -16.36 -13.63 -1.96
C PHE A 25 -15.95 -14.67 -3.02
N LEU A 26 -14.78 -15.28 -2.83
CA LEU A 26 -14.29 -16.39 -3.64
C LEU A 26 -13.93 -17.58 -2.77
N ALA A 27 -14.63 -18.70 -2.95
CA ALA A 27 -14.41 -19.92 -2.16
C ALA A 27 -12.97 -20.47 -2.27
N LYS A 28 -12.27 -20.22 -3.40
CA LYS A 28 -10.88 -20.60 -3.62
C LYS A 28 -9.88 -19.82 -2.74
N ASN A 29 -10.27 -18.65 -2.24
CA ASN A 29 -9.43 -17.78 -1.41
C ASN A 29 -9.49 -18.17 0.07
N VAL A 30 -10.38 -19.09 0.47
CA VAL A 30 -10.38 -19.67 1.81
C VAL A 30 -9.21 -20.67 1.91
N ARG A 31 -8.30 -20.47 2.86
CA ARG A 31 -7.09 -21.28 3.07
C ARG A 31 -7.00 -21.69 4.53
N GLN A 32 -6.85 -22.98 4.85
CA GLN A 32 -6.55 -23.48 6.20
C GLN A 32 -7.42 -22.87 7.35
N ALA A 33 -7.00 -21.75 7.95
CA ALA A 33 -7.73 -21.00 8.98
C ALA A 33 -7.82 -19.48 8.68
N SER A 34 -7.75 -19.12 7.40
CA SER A 34 -7.68 -17.76 6.90
C SER A 34 -8.39 -17.60 5.56
N TYR A 35 -8.52 -16.36 5.11
CA TYR A 35 -9.00 -15.99 3.80
C TYR A 35 -7.99 -15.02 3.16
N ASP A 36 -7.67 -15.22 1.89
CA ASP A 36 -6.80 -14.31 1.14
C ASP A 36 -7.62 -13.19 0.52
N LEU A 37 -7.30 -11.95 0.88
CA LEU A 37 -7.91 -10.74 0.35
C LEU A 37 -7.11 -10.24 -0.85
N ARG A 38 -7.82 -9.75 -1.86
CA ARG A 38 -7.26 -9.27 -3.11
C ARG A 38 -7.05 -7.77 -3.09
N LEU A 39 -6.08 -7.31 -3.86
CA LEU A 39 -5.87 -5.88 -4.07
C LEU A 39 -7.09 -5.27 -4.76
N GLY A 40 -7.62 -4.20 -4.17
CA GLY A 40 -8.71 -3.39 -4.68
C GLY A 40 -8.28 -2.39 -5.75
N PRO A 41 -9.24 -1.68 -6.35
CA PRO A 41 -8.97 -0.79 -7.48
C PRO A 41 -8.43 0.58 -7.06
N ALA A 42 -8.63 1.02 -5.83
CA ALA A 42 -8.13 2.31 -5.34
C ALA A 42 -6.78 2.12 -4.63
N SER A 43 -5.77 2.91 -4.98
CA SER A 43 -4.48 2.92 -4.30
C SER A 43 -3.89 4.33 -4.32
N TYR A 44 -2.97 4.64 -3.42
CA TYR A 44 -2.24 5.90 -3.43
C TYR A 44 -0.77 5.62 -3.13
N VAL A 45 0.14 6.08 -3.98
CA VAL A 45 1.58 5.96 -3.72
C VAL A 45 2.10 7.35 -3.40
N VAL A 46 2.85 7.47 -2.31
CA VAL A 46 3.39 8.75 -1.90
C VAL A 46 4.42 9.23 -2.92
N GLY A 47 4.21 10.46 -3.40
CA GLY A 47 4.93 11.06 -4.51
C GLY A 47 4.03 11.31 -5.73
N ASP A 48 2.88 10.65 -5.82
CA ASP A 48 1.89 10.91 -6.86
C ASP A 48 0.96 12.07 -6.47
N GLU A 49 0.50 12.82 -7.47
CA GLU A 49 -0.38 13.99 -7.28
C GLU A 49 -1.78 13.61 -6.80
N ALA A 50 -2.25 12.41 -7.17
CA ALA A 50 -3.60 11.93 -6.88
C ALA A 50 -3.64 10.41 -6.66
N PRO A 51 -4.69 9.89 -6.00
CA PRO A 51 -4.95 8.46 -5.94
C PRO A 51 -5.03 7.81 -7.32
N ILE A 52 -4.46 6.62 -7.42
CA ILE A 52 -4.44 5.76 -8.59
C ILE A 52 -5.69 4.89 -8.57
N GLN A 53 -6.41 4.86 -9.70
CA GLN A 53 -7.47 3.89 -9.95
C GLN A 53 -6.98 2.78 -10.89
N LEU A 54 -6.69 1.61 -10.33
CA LEU A 54 -6.37 0.41 -11.09
C LEU A 54 -7.62 -0.12 -11.80
N ASN A 55 -7.42 -0.55 -13.04
CA ASN A 55 -8.47 -1.14 -13.86
C ASN A 55 -7.86 -2.09 -14.90
N GLU A 56 -8.67 -3.00 -15.44
CA GLU A 56 -8.21 -4.00 -16.41
C GLU A 56 -7.84 -3.42 -17.78
N GLU A 57 -8.22 -2.18 -18.10
CA GLU A 57 -8.04 -1.63 -19.46
C GLU A 57 -6.76 -0.80 -19.61
N LYS A 58 -6.45 0.04 -18.61
CA LYS A 58 -5.40 1.06 -18.68
C LYS A 58 -4.24 0.80 -17.74
N LEU A 59 -4.53 0.43 -16.49
CA LEU A 59 -3.51 0.31 -15.46
C LEU A 59 -3.82 -0.86 -14.51
N ARG A 60 -3.23 -2.01 -14.82
CA ARG A 60 -3.47 -3.26 -14.07
C ARG A 60 -2.61 -3.42 -12.83
N TYR A 61 -1.53 -2.66 -12.69
CA TYR A 61 -0.56 -2.81 -11.62
C TYR A 61 -0.09 -1.47 -11.09
N LEU A 62 0.30 -1.46 -9.81
CA LEU A 62 1.05 -0.37 -9.19
C LEU A 62 2.47 -0.84 -8.87
N THR A 63 3.38 0.12 -8.74
CA THR A 63 4.76 -0.14 -8.32
C THR A 63 5.05 0.69 -7.08
N ILE A 64 5.58 0.04 -6.04
CA ILE A 64 6.05 0.69 -4.81
C ILE A 64 7.57 0.56 -4.83
N ALA A 65 8.28 1.66 -5.08
CA ALA A 65 9.73 1.68 -5.09
C ALA A 65 10.30 1.56 -3.66
N PRO A 66 11.57 1.18 -3.48
CA PRO A 66 12.23 1.19 -2.19
C PRO A 66 12.08 2.54 -1.46
N GLY A 67 11.74 2.45 -0.18
CA GLY A 67 11.46 3.59 0.70
C GLY A 67 10.11 4.27 0.49
N GLN A 68 9.32 3.88 -0.52
CA GLN A 68 8.00 4.48 -0.76
C GLN A 68 6.93 3.94 0.18
N PHE A 69 6.06 4.85 0.58
CA PHE A 69 4.84 4.55 1.31
C PHE A 69 3.67 4.50 0.33
N ALA A 70 2.69 3.63 0.60
CA ALA A 70 1.48 3.54 -0.20
C ALA A 70 0.25 3.21 0.67
N LEU A 71 -0.92 3.67 0.24
CA LEU A 71 -2.21 3.20 0.70
C LEU A 71 -2.77 2.24 -0.33
N LEU A 72 -3.18 1.05 0.10
CA LEU A 72 -3.80 0.02 -0.73
C LEU A 72 -5.19 -0.27 -0.19
N THR A 73 -6.15 -0.53 -1.07
CA THR A 73 -7.48 -1.02 -0.65
C THR A 73 -7.65 -2.51 -0.93
N THR A 74 -8.61 -3.15 -0.27
CA THR A 74 -9.07 -4.50 -0.63
C THR A 74 -10.16 -4.44 -1.67
N LEU A 75 -10.24 -5.50 -2.48
CA LEU A 75 -11.37 -5.71 -3.37
C LEU A 75 -12.60 -6.23 -2.61
N GLU A 76 -12.37 -7.02 -1.56
CA GLU A 76 -13.42 -7.52 -0.69
C GLU A 76 -13.95 -6.44 0.26
N GLU A 77 -15.26 -6.46 0.42
CA GLU A 77 -15.98 -5.71 1.45
C GLU A 77 -16.31 -6.66 2.61
N LEU A 78 -15.91 -6.26 3.81
CA LEU A 78 -16.15 -7.02 5.03
C LEU A 78 -17.42 -6.53 5.74
N ASN A 79 -18.10 -7.46 6.40
CA ASN A 79 -19.21 -7.20 7.31
C ASN A 79 -18.97 -8.00 8.59
N MET A 80 -18.19 -7.41 9.49
CA MET A 80 -17.75 -8.04 10.73
C MET A 80 -18.88 -8.09 11.75
N PRO A 81 -19.29 -9.27 12.24
CA PRO A 81 -20.26 -9.38 13.32
C PRO A 81 -19.62 -9.00 14.66
N ARG A 82 -20.45 -8.87 15.70
CA ARG A 82 -20.02 -8.48 17.06
C ARG A 82 -19.18 -9.56 17.76
N ASP A 83 -19.36 -10.80 17.39
CA ASP A 83 -18.72 -11.96 18.01
C ASP A 83 -17.34 -12.29 17.43
N LEU A 84 -16.86 -11.53 16.45
CA LEU A 84 -15.58 -11.76 15.78
C LEU A 84 -14.69 -10.52 15.76
N LEU A 85 -13.42 -10.75 16.03
CA LEU A 85 -12.30 -9.88 15.71
C LEU A 85 -11.53 -10.51 14.54
N ALA A 86 -10.96 -9.74 13.64
CA ALA A 86 -10.07 -10.29 12.63
C ALA A 86 -8.66 -9.72 12.75
N PHE A 87 -7.69 -10.46 12.28
CA PHE A 87 -6.31 -10.03 12.16
C PHE A 87 -5.88 -10.15 10.71
N ILE A 88 -5.13 -9.15 10.24
CA ILE A 88 -4.70 -9.10 8.85
C ILE A 88 -3.20 -9.04 8.78
N THR A 89 -2.67 -9.68 7.77
CA THR A 89 -1.26 -9.66 7.48
C THR A 89 -1.01 -9.66 5.98
N LEU A 90 0.16 -9.18 5.56
CA LEU A 90 0.58 -9.30 4.16
C LEU A 90 0.89 -10.76 3.81
N ARG A 91 0.67 -11.17 2.55
CA ARG A 91 1.13 -12.47 2.11
C ARG A 91 2.64 -12.59 2.20
N ASN A 92 3.13 -13.80 2.48
CA ASN A 92 4.56 -14.07 2.64
C ASN A 92 5.38 -13.61 1.43
N THR A 93 4.85 -13.80 0.21
CA THR A 93 5.49 -13.38 -1.04
C THR A 93 5.89 -11.90 -1.03
N TYR A 94 5.05 -11.01 -0.49
CA TYR A 94 5.32 -9.57 -0.44
C TYR A 94 6.13 -9.17 0.78
N LYS A 95 5.91 -9.84 1.92
CA LYS A 95 6.73 -9.65 3.13
C LYS A 95 8.20 -9.93 2.88
N MET A 96 8.50 -11.03 2.19
CA MET A 96 9.87 -11.44 1.87
C MET A 96 10.55 -10.49 0.87
N GLN A 97 9.77 -9.72 0.10
CA GLN A 97 10.29 -8.66 -0.76
C GLN A 97 10.56 -7.34 0.00
N GLY A 98 10.17 -7.24 1.27
CA GLY A 98 10.34 -6.05 2.10
C GLY A 98 9.09 -5.17 2.20
N LEU A 99 7.92 -5.64 1.78
CA LEU A 99 6.67 -4.91 2.03
C LEU A 99 6.22 -5.09 3.48
N ILE A 100 6.08 -3.97 4.20
CA ILE A 100 5.64 -3.95 5.59
C ILE A 100 4.28 -3.27 5.67
N ASN A 101 3.39 -3.84 6.50
CA ASN A 101 2.15 -3.19 6.89
C ASN A 101 2.44 -2.25 8.07
N VAL A 102 2.16 -0.96 7.88
CA VAL A 102 2.33 0.12 8.87
C VAL A 102 0.98 0.51 9.49
N SER A 103 -0.15 0.11 8.90
CA SER A 103 -1.47 0.34 9.50
C SER A 103 -1.76 -0.62 10.66
N GLY A 104 -2.97 -0.51 11.21
CA GLY A 104 -3.48 -1.47 12.19
C GLY A 104 -3.43 -2.92 11.69
N PHE A 105 -3.26 -3.85 12.64
CA PHE A 105 -3.11 -5.29 12.39
C PHE A 105 -4.42 -6.07 12.60
N HIS A 106 -5.49 -5.41 13.05
CA HIS A 106 -6.78 -6.03 13.34
C HIS A 106 -7.94 -5.27 12.71
N VAL A 107 -9.04 -5.99 12.49
CA VAL A 107 -10.36 -5.45 12.14
C VAL A 107 -11.25 -5.64 13.35
N ASP A 108 -11.82 -4.54 13.80
CA ASP A 108 -12.72 -4.54 14.94
C ASP A 108 -14.08 -5.17 14.62
N PRO A 109 -14.77 -5.70 15.65
CA PRO A 109 -16.16 -6.11 15.52
C PRO A 109 -17.03 -4.97 14.99
N THR A 110 -18.11 -5.28 14.27
CA THR A 110 -19.03 -4.31 13.64
C THR A 110 -18.47 -3.50 12.46
N HIS A 111 -17.20 -3.69 12.09
CA HIS A 111 -16.65 -3.04 10.90
C HIS A 111 -17.40 -3.47 9.63
N LYS A 112 -17.79 -2.50 8.81
CA LYS A 112 -18.42 -2.71 7.51
C LYS A 112 -17.71 -1.88 6.45
N GLY A 113 -17.37 -2.47 5.32
CA GLY A 113 -16.72 -1.77 4.21
C GLY A 113 -15.43 -2.45 3.74
N ILE A 114 -14.72 -1.75 2.85
CA ILE A 114 -13.38 -2.16 2.42
C ILE A 114 -12.34 -1.84 3.49
N LEU A 115 -11.20 -2.51 3.39
CA LEU A 115 -10.05 -2.26 4.24
C LEU A 115 -9.03 -1.39 3.51
N VAL A 116 -8.42 -0.46 4.25
CA VAL A 116 -7.32 0.38 3.77
C VAL A 116 -6.04 0.02 4.53
N PHE A 117 -5.00 -0.31 3.78
CA PHE A 117 -3.69 -0.69 4.29
C PHE A 117 -2.67 0.37 3.99
N ALA A 118 -1.96 0.79 5.02
CA ALA A 118 -0.82 1.68 4.88
C ALA A 118 0.43 0.81 4.85
N VAL A 119 1.15 0.80 3.73
CA VAL A 119 2.31 -0.08 3.52
C VAL A 119 3.56 0.72 3.20
N ASN A 120 4.73 0.16 3.51
CA ASN A 120 6.01 0.72 3.14
C ASN A 120 6.90 -0.37 2.54
N ASN A 121 7.57 -0.07 1.43
CA ASN A 121 8.58 -0.94 0.86
C ASN A 121 9.94 -0.62 1.49
N ILE A 122 10.41 -1.46 2.41
CA ILE A 122 11.78 -1.37 2.97
C ILE A 122 12.77 -2.29 2.23
N GLY A 123 12.28 -2.98 1.20
CA GLY A 123 13.07 -3.90 0.40
C GLY A 123 14.05 -3.18 -0.53
N PRO A 124 15.01 -3.93 -1.11
CA PRO A 124 16.01 -3.37 -2.00
C PRO A 124 15.50 -3.14 -3.44
N SER A 125 14.30 -3.63 -3.78
CA SER A 125 13.76 -3.62 -5.14
C SER A 125 12.32 -3.13 -5.18
N ASP A 126 11.89 -2.69 -6.36
CA ASP A 126 10.52 -2.33 -6.65
C ASP A 126 9.57 -3.51 -6.41
N ILE A 127 8.47 -3.27 -5.70
CA ILE A 127 7.40 -4.26 -5.49
C ILE A 127 6.24 -3.89 -6.40
N ARG A 128 5.84 -4.83 -7.27
CA ARG A 128 4.72 -4.67 -8.20
C ARG A 128 3.52 -5.45 -7.69
N LEU A 129 2.39 -4.77 -7.58
CA LEU A 129 1.12 -5.36 -7.14
C LEU A 129 0.10 -5.20 -8.26
N ARG A 130 -0.58 -6.28 -8.62
CA ARG A 130 -1.62 -6.26 -9.65
C ARG A 130 -3.01 -6.23 -9.02
N LEU A 131 -3.92 -5.51 -9.67
CA LEU A 131 -5.35 -5.55 -9.34
C LEU A 131 -5.84 -7.01 -9.27
N GLY A 132 -6.53 -7.35 -8.19
CA GLY A 132 -7.09 -8.69 -7.99
C GLY A 132 -6.10 -9.75 -7.50
N ASP A 133 -4.82 -9.43 -7.30
CA ASP A 133 -3.87 -10.38 -6.71
C ASP A 133 -4.11 -10.56 -5.21
N ASP A 134 -3.97 -11.80 -4.74
CA ASP A 134 -4.00 -12.17 -3.32
C ASP A 134 -2.85 -11.47 -2.58
N THR A 135 -3.15 -10.34 -1.92
CA THR A 135 -2.15 -9.42 -1.35
C THR A 135 -2.10 -9.49 0.16
N PHE A 136 -3.27 -9.67 0.78
CA PHE A 136 -3.41 -9.77 2.23
C PHE A 136 -4.02 -11.11 2.60
N THR A 137 -3.79 -11.52 3.84
CA THR A 137 -4.41 -12.70 4.43
C THR A 137 -5.07 -12.26 5.73
N ILE A 138 -6.35 -12.57 5.87
CA ILE A 138 -7.15 -12.29 7.06
C ILE A 138 -7.51 -13.59 7.78
N PHE A 139 -7.46 -13.59 9.10
CA PHE A 139 -7.91 -14.69 9.93
C PHE A 139 -8.77 -14.17 11.08
N PHE A 140 -9.77 -14.95 11.47
CA PHE A 140 -10.82 -14.50 12.37
C PHE A 140 -10.70 -15.19 13.72
N ALA A 141 -10.92 -14.44 14.78
CA ALA A 141 -10.91 -14.88 16.15
C ALA A 141 -12.25 -14.56 16.84
N GLU A 142 -12.79 -15.54 17.55
CA GLU A 142 -13.99 -15.35 18.37
C GLU A 142 -13.69 -14.49 19.60
N VAL A 143 -14.56 -13.50 19.81
CA VAL A 143 -14.54 -12.63 20.98
C VAL A 143 -15.45 -13.21 22.06
N ALA A 144 -14.89 -13.41 23.25
CA ALA A 144 -15.67 -13.87 24.40
C ALA A 144 -16.34 -12.66 25.09
N GLY A 145 -17.66 -12.74 25.30
CA GLY A 145 -18.44 -11.69 25.95
C GLY A 145 -19.19 -10.79 24.97
N GLN A 146 -19.77 -9.69 25.49
CA GLN A 146 -20.49 -8.71 24.66
C GLN A 146 -19.55 -7.58 24.25
N THR A 147 -19.62 -7.20 22.97
CA THR A 147 -18.92 -6.02 22.44
C THR A 147 -19.91 -4.87 22.25
N GLU A 148 -19.56 -3.72 22.81
CA GLU A 148 -20.31 -2.48 22.64
C GLU A 148 -19.62 -1.54 21.64
N GLY A 149 -20.41 -0.66 21.02
CA GLY A 149 -19.94 0.29 20.01
C GLY A 149 -20.23 -0.19 18.59
N GLU A 150 -20.83 0.68 17.79
CA GLU A 150 -20.98 0.49 16.36
C GLU A 150 -20.03 1.41 15.63
N ARG A 151 -19.29 0.87 14.66
CA ARG A 151 -18.51 1.70 13.75
C ARG A 151 -19.39 2.18 12.60
N THR A 152 -19.17 3.44 12.19
CA THR A 152 -19.70 3.93 10.93
C THR A 152 -19.12 3.10 9.79
N PRO A 153 -19.94 2.64 8.83
CA PRO A 153 -19.44 1.95 7.66
C PRO A 153 -18.37 2.77 6.96
N PHE A 154 -17.29 2.10 6.60
CA PHE A 154 -16.23 2.67 5.81
C PHE A 154 -16.66 2.65 4.34
N GLY A 155 -16.53 3.79 3.65
CA GLY A 155 -16.90 3.89 2.24
C GLY A 155 -16.01 3.07 1.31
N ASN A 156 -16.38 2.97 0.04
CA ASN A 156 -15.65 2.16 -0.95
C ASN A 156 -14.39 2.84 -1.51
N ASP A 157 -14.13 4.09 -1.11
CA ASP A 157 -13.04 4.90 -1.62
C ASP A 157 -11.99 5.20 -0.54
N LEU A 158 -10.78 5.53 -0.98
CA LEU A 158 -9.72 6.02 -0.09
C LEU A 158 -10.14 7.36 0.53
N PRO A 159 -10.23 7.47 1.87
CA PRO A 159 -10.54 8.73 2.52
C PRO A 159 -9.49 9.77 2.19
N LEU A 160 -9.93 10.95 1.76
CA LEU A 160 -9.06 12.08 1.46
C LEU A 160 -8.15 12.44 2.63
N GLN A 161 -8.63 12.25 3.87
CA GLN A 161 -7.85 12.49 5.08
C GLN A 161 -6.57 11.63 5.15
N TYR A 162 -6.64 10.35 4.77
CA TYR A 162 -5.45 9.48 4.76
C TYR A 162 -4.46 9.88 3.66
N VAL A 163 -4.97 10.32 2.51
CA VAL A 163 -4.14 10.85 1.42
C VAL A 163 -3.45 12.15 1.86
N GLN A 164 -4.17 13.07 2.51
CA GLN A 164 -3.62 14.34 2.99
C GLN A 164 -2.54 14.16 4.06
N LEU A 165 -2.71 13.21 4.97
CA LEU A 165 -1.70 12.89 6.00
C LEU A 165 -0.38 12.40 5.38
N LEU A 166 -0.44 11.78 4.20
CA LEU A 166 0.72 11.23 3.51
C LEU A 166 1.22 12.11 2.36
N GLY A 167 0.42 13.07 1.90
CA GLY A 167 0.74 13.99 0.80
C GLY A 167 1.74 15.10 1.16
N GLY A 168 2.29 15.08 2.37
CA GLY A 168 3.47 15.90 2.70
C GLY A 168 4.66 15.44 1.87
N SER A 169 5.44 16.39 1.32
CA SER A 169 6.62 16.16 0.48
C SER A 169 7.62 15.16 1.07
N SER A 170 7.37 13.86 0.91
CA SER A 170 8.31 12.83 1.29
C SER A 170 9.30 12.73 0.15
N ILE A 171 10.45 13.38 0.30
CA ILE A 171 11.60 13.05 -0.54
C ILE A 171 11.95 11.61 -0.18
N THR A 172 11.62 10.67 -1.08
CA THR A 172 12.02 9.28 -0.90
C THR A 172 13.53 9.19 -1.08
N LEU A 173 14.20 8.31 -0.33
CA LEU A 173 15.65 8.12 -0.48
C LEU A 173 16.05 7.82 -1.92
N SER A 174 15.21 7.07 -2.65
CA SER A 174 15.40 6.75 -4.06
C SER A 174 15.36 7.99 -4.95
N LYS A 175 14.44 8.94 -4.68
CA LYS A 175 14.38 10.22 -5.40
C LYS A 175 15.60 11.09 -5.08
N LEU A 176 16.03 11.11 -3.81
CA LEU A 176 17.24 11.81 -3.39
C LEU A 176 18.49 11.26 -4.09
N GLN A 177 18.64 9.93 -4.15
CA GLN A 177 19.76 9.29 -4.85
C GLN A 177 19.77 9.63 -6.35
N LYS A 178 18.60 9.62 -6.99
CA LYS A 178 18.47 10.00 -8.40
C LYS A 178 18.84 11.47 -8.63
N GLU A 179 18.31 12.38 -7.82
CA GLU A 179 18.66 13.80 -7.88
C GLU A 179 20.15 14.04 -7.60
N PHE A 180 20.76 13.26 -6.71
CA PHE A 180 22.19 13.33 -6.42
C PHE A 180 23.03 12.88 -7.61
N GLU A 181 22.69 11.77 -8.28
CA GLU A 181 23.39 11.30 -9.47
C GLU A 181 23.20 12.25 -10.66
N GLU A 182 22.00 12.82 -10.85
CA GLU A 182 21.78 13.88 -11.84
C GLU A 182 22.60 15.13 -11.53
N LEU A 183 22.72 15.52 -10.26
CA LEU A 183 23.54 16.64 -9.84
C LEU A 183 25.02 16.36 -10.07
N ARG A 184 25.52 15.16 -9.74
CA ARG A 184 26.89 14.73 -10.04
C ARG A 184 27.18 14.78 -11.53
N PHE A 185 26.26 14.30 -12.37
CA PHE A 185 26.42 14.34 -13.82
C PHE A 185 26.51 15.78 -14.34
N LYS A 186 25.61 16.67 -13.88
CA LYS A 186 25.67 18.11 -14.21
C LYS A 186 26.99 18.73 -13.73
N LEU A 187 27.44 18.40 -12.52
CA LEU A 187 28.70 18.88 -11.98
C LEU A 187 29.89 18.44 -12.85
N LEU A 188 29.93 17.17 -13.26
CA LEU A 188 30.97 16.65 -14.16
C LEU A 188 30.97 17.31 -15.54
N LEU A 189 29.80 17.71 -16.05
CA LEU A 189 29.69 18.38 -17.34
C LEU A 189 30.09 19.87 -17.27
N TYR A 190 29.61 20.59 -16.25
CA TYR A 190 29.79 22.04 -16.15
C TYR A 190 31.06 22.48 -15.40
N ALA A 191 31.57 21.68 -14.45
CA ALA A 191 32.78 22.04 -13.71
C ALA A 191 34.03 22.24 -14.60
N PRO A 192 34.33 21.37 -15.61
CA PRO A 192 35.47 21.61 -16.48
C PRO A 192 35.32 22.87 -17.34
N LEU A 193 34.09 23.15 -17.81
CA LEU A 193 33.79 24.37 -18.56
C LEU A 193 34.03 25.62 -17.70
N GLY A 194 33.56 25.61 -16.45
CA GLY A 194 33.79 26.70 -15.50
C GLY A 194 35.27 26.91 -15.18
N VAL A 195 36.01 25.82 -14.95
CA VAL A 195 37.46 25.87 -14.70
C VAL A 195 38.21 26.41 -15.92
N ALA A 196 37.88 25.96 -17.13
CA ALA A 196 38.49 26.46 -18.36
C ALA A 196 38.25 27.97 -18.56
N LEU A 197 37.05 28.45 -18.24
CA LEU A 197 36.68 29.87 -18.36
C LEU A 197 37.45 30.73 -17.34
N LEU A 198 37.61 30.24 -16.11
CA LEU A 198 38.45 30.88 -15.08
C LEU A 198 39.93 30.93 -15.50
N ILE A 199 40.47 29.84 -16.03
CA ILE A 199 41.86 29.79 -16.53
C ILE A 199 42.04 30.79 -17.67
N ALA A 200 41.11 30.83 -18.63
CA ALA A 200 41.15 31.78 -19.74
C ALA A 200 41.10 33.24 -19.25
N LEU A 201 40.28 33.55 -18.24
CA LEU A 201 40.20 34.88 -17.63
C LEU A 201 41.52 35.28 -16.96
N ILE A 202 42.13 34.36 -16.20
CA ILE A 202 43.43 34.59 -15.54
C ILE A 202 44.53 34.83 -16.57
N LEU A 203 44.59 34.02 -17.63
CA LEU A 203 45.57 34.20 -18.72
C LEU A 203 45.39 35.54 -19.44
N ASN A 204 44.15 36.00 -19.64
CA ASN A 204 43.88 37.30 -20.25
C ASN A 204 44.33 38.47 -19.36
N LEU A 205 44.06 38.40 -18.05
CA LEU A 205 44.51 39.41 -17.08
C LEU A 205 46.03 39.49 -16.99
N MET A 206 46.74 38.35 -17.06
CA MET A 206 48.20 38.32 -17.07
C MET A 206 48.81 38.90 -18.35
N LYS A 207 48.08 38.92 -19.47
CA LYS A 207 48.57 39.42 -20.76
C LYS A 207 48.42 40.94 -20.92
N HIS A 208 47.61 41.56 -20.06
CA HIS A 208 47.32 42.99 -20.06
C HIS A 208 47.98 43.79 -18.92
N ASN A 209 48.78 43.12 -18.09
CA ASN A 209 49.76 43.74 -17.17
C ASN A 209 51.17 43.62 -17.76
#